data_AF-A0A2M8NE44-F1
#
_entry.id   AF-A0A2M8NE44-F1
#
_cell.length_a   1.000
_cell.length_b   1.000
_cell.length_c   1.000
_cell.angle_alpha   90.00
_cell.angle_beta   90.00
_cell.angle_gamma   90.00
#
_symmetry.space_group_name_H-M   'P 1'
#
loop_
_entity.id
_entity.type
_entity.pdbx_description
1 polymer ?
#
loop_
_entity_poly.entity_id
_entity_poly.type
_entity_poly.pdbx_seq_one_letter_code
_entity_poly.pdbx_strand_id
1 'polypeptide(L)'
;MNGLKTRRNVSPLAKWGLKIFGIFVVAINAALTYVFSSTYLPAAFGSGVNIITKSLAGVYGLLMMDIGYLTWFAVYLKLADGRNQRSLSLLMAGASLFASIMATVNQLATNSYGLVDLAGYENTVGLIALTVMILITAAHIIASALFVYYDPDENMVNYIMDQAADIMQDVRADVAARMQENKKQYVELLARQGHKYTLDIMGITHDGSKLIGDGQDTHSSNAPQDIATPVTPFPNGSGPSIARPDDSVRPS
;
A
#
# COMPACT_ATOMS: atom_id res chain seq x y z
N MET A 1 -31.63 8.25 15.95
CA MET A 1 -32.61 7.93 14.89
C MET A 1 -31.99 6.91 13.94
N ASN A 2 -32.28 5.62 14.14
CA ASN A 2 -31.77 4.55 13.29
C ASN A 2 -32.63 4.44 12.04
N GLY A 3 -32.21 5.12 10.97
CA GLY A 3 -32.87 5.04 9.68
C GLY A 3 -32.79 3.62 9.12
N LEU A 4 -33.92 2.91 9.16
CA LEU A 4 -34.16 1.64 8.47
C LEU A 4 -33.90 1.85 6.97
N LYS A 5 -32.68 1.51 6.51
CA LYS A 5 -32.39 1.35 5.08
C LYS A 5 -33.15 0.11 4.60
N THR A 6 -34.40 0.28 4.20
CA THR A 6 -35.16 -0.70 3.43
C THR A 6 -34.39 -0.99 2.14
N ARG A 7 -33.63 -2.09 2.13
CA ARG A 7 -33.08 -2.67 0.89
C ARG A 7 -34.28 -3.07 0.05
N ARG A 8 -34.64 -2.26 -0.96
CA ARG A 8 -35.65 -2.67 -1.95
C ARG A 8 -35.18 -3.98 -2.57
N ASN A 9 -35.97 -5.04 -2.43
CA ASN A 9 -35.74 -6.31 -3.11
C ASN A 9 -35.98 -6.11 -4.60
N VAL A 10 -34.93 -5.71 -5.33
CA VAL A 10 -34.94 -5.64 -6.79
C VAL A 10 -35.00 -7.08 -7.32
N SER A 11 -35.99 -7.37 -8.17
CA SER A 11 -36.19 -8.72 -8.71
C SER A 11 -34.93 -9.21 -9.44
N PRO A 12 -34.59 -10.50 -9.37
CA PRO A 12 -33.45 -11.06 -10.09
C PRO A 12 -33.50 -10.73 -11.58
N LEU A 13 -34.69 -10.79 -12.19
CA LEU A 13 -34.93 -10.43 -13.59
C LEU A 13 -34.56 -8.97 -13.89
N ALA A 14 -34.93 -8.01 -13.03
CA ALA A 14 -34.55 -6.62 -13.22
C ALA A 14 -33.03 -6.41 -13.11
N LYS A 15 -32.35 -7.16 -12.21
CA LYS A 15 -30.88 -7.12 -12.12
C LYS A 15 -30.22 -7.68 -13.40
N TRP A 16 -30.73 -8.78 -13.93
CA TRP A 16 -30.25 -9.37 -15.19
C TRP A 16 -30.52 -8.46 -16.39
N GLY A 17 -31.73 -7.91 -16.50
CA GLY A 17 -32.11 -6.96 -17.54
C GLY A 17 -31.21 -5.72 -17.54
N LEU A 18 -30.94 -5.15 -16.37
CA LEU A 18 -30.06 -3.99 -16.24
C LEU A 18 -28.61 -4.31 -16.65
N LYS A 19 -28.10 -5.50 -16.31
CA LYS A 19 -26.77 -5.95 -16.73
C LYS A 19 -26.67 -6.10 -18.25
N ILE A 20 -27.63 -6.78 -18.86
CA ILE A 20 -27.67 -7.00 -20.31
C ILE A 20 -27.78 -5.67 -21.04
N PHE A 21 -28.69 -4.80 -20.61
CA PHE A 21 -28.83 -3.46 -21.15
C PHE A 21 -27.51 -2.67 -21.05
N GLY A 22 -26.83 -2.72 -19.90
CA GLY A 22 -25.53 -2.09 -19.73
C GLY A 22 -24.47 -2.60 -20.69
N ILE A 23 -24.41 -3.92 -20.92
CA ILE A 23 -23.48 -4.52 -21.90
C ILE A 23 -23.78 -4.01 -23.32
N PHE A 24 -25.06 -3.95 -23.70
CA PHE A 24 -25.46 -3.40 -25.01
C PHE A 24 -25.05 -1.94 -25.17
N VAL A 25 -25.29 -1.11 -24.15
CA VAL A 25 -24.91 0.31 -24.18
C VAL A 25 -23.39 0.46 -24.34
N VAL A 26 -22.59 -0.31 -23.61
CA VAL A 26 -21.13 -0.29 -23.73
C VAL A 26 -20.68 -0.77 -25.12
N ALA A 27 -21.28 -1.83 -25.66
CA ALA A 27 -20.94 -2.33 -26.98
C ALA A 27 -21.26 -1.33 -28.10
N ILE A 28 -22.42 -0.66 -28.02
CA ILE A 28 -22.81 0.39 -28.97
C ILE A 28 -21.84 1.57 -28.88
N ASN A 29 -21.53 2.01 -27.66
CA ASN A 29 -20.58 3.11 -27.43
C ASN A 29 -19.20 2.77 -28.00
N ALA A 30 -18.66 1.59 -27.72
CA ALA A 30 -17.39 1.13 -28.25
C ALA A 30 -17.41 1.08 -29.80
N ALA A 31 -18.46 0.53 -30.41
CA ALA A 31 -18.59 0.50 -31.86
C ALA A 31 -18.56 1.91 -32.47
N LEU A 32 -19.22 2.88 -31.82
CA LEU A 32 -19.26 4.26 -32.30
C LEU A 32 -17.94 5.00 -32.09
N THR A 33 -17.26 4.79 -30.95
CA THR A 33 -15.88 5.25 -30.74
C THR A 33 -14.98 4.71 -31.85
N TYR A 34 -15.06 3.41 -32.16
CA TYR A 34 -14.26 2.79 -33.20
C TYR A 34 -14.48 3.45 -34.56
N VAL A 35 -15.75 3.63 -34.95
CA VAL A 35 -16.08 4.23 -36.25
C VAL A 35 -15.59 5.69 -36.29
N PHE A 36 -15.85 6.46 -35.24
CA PHE A 36 -15.35 7.84 -35.11
C PHE A 36 -13.83 7.90 -35.29
N SER A 37 -13.09 7.09 -34.53
CA SER A 37 -11.63 7.07 -34.59
C SER A 37 -11.10 6.56 -35.93
N SER A 38 -11.74 5.56 -36.54
CA SER A 38 -11.37 5.07 -37.88
C SER A 38 -11.63 6.09 -39.00
N THR A 39 -12.48 7.09 -38.75
CA THR A 39 -12.81 8.16 -39.69
C THR A 39 -11.83 9.33 -39.53
N TYR A 40 -11.59 9.77 -38.29
CA TYR A 40 -10.93 11.04 -38.01
C TYR A 40 -9.45 10.94 -37.58
N LEU A 41 -9.00 9.78 -37.07
CA LEU A 41 -7.60 9.57 -36.67
C LEU A 41 -6.66 8.91 -37.69
N PRO A 42 -7.06 8.36 -38.86
CA PRO A 42 -6.11 7.71 -39.76
C PRO A 42 -4.95 8.61 -40.18
N ALA A 43 -5.18 9.93 -40.29
CA ALA A 43 -4.16 10.91 -40.63
C ALA A 43 -2.99 10.94 -39.61
N ALA A 44 -3.22 10.57 -38.35
CA ALA A 44 -2.18 10.47 -37.33
C ALA A 44 -1.23 9.27 -37.55
N PHE A 45 -1.65 8.26 -38.31
CA PHE A 45 -0.91 7.02 -38.56
C PHE A 45 -0.15 7.00 -39.90
N GLY A 46 -0.11 8.13 -40.62
CA GLY A 46 0.68 8.31 -41.85
C GLY A 46 -0.16 8.57 -43.11
N SER A 47 0.52 8.82 -44.23
CA SER A 47 -0.05 9.32 -45.49
C SER A 47 -0.91 8.33 -46.28
N GLY A 48 -1.04 7.08 -45.82
CA GLY A 48 -1.89 6.08 -46.45
C GLY A 48 -3.25 6.00 -45.77
N VAL A 49 -4.32 6.44 -46.45
CA VAL A 49 -5.72 6.19 -46.05
C VAL A 49 -6.12 4.76 -46.46
N ASN A 50 -5.30 3.78 -46.11
CA ASN A 50 -5.58 2.37 -46.40
C ASN A 50 -6.44 1.75 -45.29
N ILE A 51 -7.01 0.57 -45.54
CA ILE A 51 -7.89 -0.10 -44.57
C ILE A 51 -7.17 -0.42 -43.25
N ILE A 52 -5.85 -0.61 -43.30
CA ILE A 52 -5.02 -0.93 -42.14
C ILE A 52 -4.90 0.28 -41.22
N THR A 53 -4.56 1.47 -41.73
CA THR A 53 -4.46 2.68 -40.91
C THR A 53 -5.81 3.08 -40.33
N LYS A 54 -6.91 2.91 -41.07
CA LYS A 54 -8.27 3.10 -40.52
C LYS A 54 -8.58 2.16 -39.38
N SER A 55 -8.21 0.88 -39.51
CA SER A 55 -8.44 -0.12 -38.47
C SER A 55 -7.58 0.13 -37.24
N LEU A 56 -6.29 0.46 -37.43
CA LEU A 56 -5.39 0.84 -36.34
C LEU A 56 -5.88 2.08 -35.59
N ALA A 57 -6.34 3.10 -36.32
CA ALA A 57 -6.93 4.29 -35.75
C ALA A 57 -8.18 3.99 -34.91
N GLY A 58 -9.08 3.14 -35.42
CA GLY A 58 -10.26 2.68 -34.69
C GLY A 58 -9.91 1.93 -33.40
N VAL A 59 -8.99 0.97 -33.48
CA VAL A 59 -8.50 0.20 -32.31
C VAL A 59 -7.81 1.11 -31.29
N TYR A 60 -7.02 2.08 -31.76
CA TYR A 60 -6.37 3.05 -30.89
C TYR A 60 -7.37 3.91 -30.13
N GLY A 61 -8.42 4.38 -30.81
CA GLY A 61 -9.53 5.10 -30.17
C GLY A 61 -10.19 4.30 -29.06
N LEU A 62 -10.53 3.04 -29.34
CA LEU A 62 -11.07 2.11 -28.35
C LEU A 62 -10.13 1.91 -27.15
N LEU A 63 -8.84 1.77 -27.39
CA LEU A 63 -7.85 1.56 -26.33
C LEU A 63 -7.78 2.75 -25.38
N MET A 64 -7.71 3.96 -25.92
CA MET A 64 -7.51 5.16 -25.11
C MET A 64 -8.78 5.66 -24.44
N MET A 65 -9.94 5.52 -25.09
CA MET A 65 -11.21 5.98 -24.52
C MET A 65 -11.90 4.86 -23.73
N ASP A 66 -12.32 3.79 -24.40
CA ASP A 66 -13.14 2.73 -23.81
C ASP A 66 -12.35 1.85 -22.82
N ILE A 67 -11.22 1.28 -23.25
CA ILE A 67 -10.39 0.45 -22.38
C ILE A 67 -9.68 1.32 -21.33
N GLY A 68 -9.29 2.55 -21.70
CA GLY A 68 -8.72 3.54 -20.79
C GLY A 68 -9.64 3.82 -19.59
N TYR A 69 -10.91 4.16 -19.82
CA TYR A 69 -11.84 4.42 -18.72
C TYR A 69 -12.04 3.17 -17.84
N LEU A 70 -12.16 1.98 -18.43
CA LEU A 70 -12.33 0.74 -17.68
C LEU A 70 -11.11 0.44 -16.81
N THR A 71 -9.93 0.67 -17.35
CA THR A 71 -8.65 0.47 -16.66
C THR A 71 -8.55 1.41 -15.47
N TRP A 72 -8.74 2.72 -15.67
CA TRP A 72 -8.70 3.70 -14.59
C TRP A 72 -9.80 3.49 -13.54
N PHE A 73 -10.98 3.04 -13.96
CA PHE A 73 -12.05 2.69 -13.05
C PHE A 73 -11.72 1.44 -12.23
N ALA A 74 -11.10 0.43 -12.85
CA ALA A 74 -10.61 -0.76 -12.14
C ALA A 74 -9.50 -0.40 -11.15
N VAL A 75 -8.58 0.47 -11.54
CA VAL A 75 -7.53 1.02 -10.66
C VAL A 75 -8.17 1.73 -9.46
N TYR A 76 -9.15 2.62 -9.69
CA TYR A 76 -9.89 3.29 -8.63
C TYR A 76 -10.53 2.31 -7.63
N LEU A 77 -11.12 1.22 -8.12
CA LEU A 77 -11.84 0.26 -7.28
C LEU A 77 -10.93 -0.72 -6.53
N LYS A 78 -9.78 -1.09 -7.12
CA LYS A 78 -8.97 -2.24 -6.64
C LYS A 78 -7.54 -1.92 -6.24
N LEU A 79 -6.93 -0.88 -6.82
CA LEU A 79 -5.49 -0.62 -6.71
C LEU A 79 -5.16 0.74 -6.08
N ALA A 80 -6.11 1.68 -6.07
CA ALA A 80 -5.88 3.00 -5.51
C ALA A 80 -6.04 2.98 -3.98
N ASP A 81 -4.93 2.97 -3.26
CA ASP A 81 -4.90 2.96 -1.80
C ASP A 81 -4.96 4.37 -1.22
N GLY A 82 -4.26 5.32 -1.86
CA GLY A 82 -4.25 6.73 -1.46
C GLY A 82 -5.49 7.53 -1.91
N ARG A 83 -5.88 8.54 -1.12
CA ARG A 83 -6.95 9.49 -1.51
C ARG A 83 -6.63 10.20 -2.83
N ASN A 84 -5.35 10.55 -3.04
CA ASN A 84 -4.87 11.22 -4.25
C ASN A 84 -4.86 10.28 -5.47
N GLN A 85 -4.46 9.02 -5.29
CA GLN A 85 -4.54 7.99 -6.34
C GLN A 85 -6.00 7.71 -6.74
N ARG A 86 -6.91 7.67 -5.77
CA ARG A 86 -8.35 7.50 -6.01
C ARG A 86 -8.94 8.67 -6.78
N SER A 87 -8.64 9.91 -6.38
CA SER A 87 -9.15 11.09 -7.11
C SER A 87 -8.59 11.17 -8.53
N LEU A 88 -7.30 10.88 -8.71
CA LEU A 88 -6.66 10.83 -10.03
C LEU A 88 -7.30 9.76 -10.93
N SER A 89 -7.45 8.54 -10.43
CA SER A 89 -8.03 7.43 -11.19
C SER A 89 -9.49 7.69 -11.56
N LEU A 90 -10.27 8.29 -10.64
CA LEU A 90 -11.65 8.66 -10.92
C LEU A 90 -11.75 9.78 -11.97
N LEU A 91 -10.86 10.78 -11.90
CA LEU A 91 -10.79 11.87 -12.88
C LEU A 91 -10.46 11.31 -14.27
N MET A 92 -9.47 10.44 -14.38
CA MET A 92 -9.06 9.84 -15.66
C MET A 92 -10.13 8.92 -16.24
N ALA A 93 -10.80 8.13 -15.39
CA ALA A 93 -11.95 7.33 -15.80
C ALA A 93 -13.09 8.23 -16.32
N GLY A 94 -13.40 9.32 -15.60
CA GLY A 94 -14.43 10.28 -16.00
C GLY A 94 -14.11 10.99 -17.31
N ALA A 95 -12.86 11.44 -17.49
CA ALA A 95 -12.41 12.11 -18.71
C ALA A 95 -12.49 11.18 -19.93
N SER A 96 -12.06 9.94 -19.78
CA SER A 96 -12.07 8.93 -20.86
C SER A 96 -13.50 8.52 -21.24
N LEU A 97 -14.38 8.35 -20.24
CA LEU A 97 -15.80 8.08 -20.46
C LEU A 97 -16.48 9.26 -21.18
N PHE A 98 -16.23 10.49 -20.75
CA PHE A 98 -16.81 11.68 -21.37
C PHE A 98 -16.35 11.84 -22.82
N ALA A 99 -15.07 11.64 -23.09
CA ALA A 99 -14.52 11.68 -24.45
C ALA A 99 -15.18 10.63 -25.36
N SER A 100 -15.39 9.41 -24.85
CA SER A 100 -16.07 8.36 -25.58
C SER A 100 -17.53 8.69 -25.89
N ILE A 101 -18.28 9.23 -24.90
CA ILE A 101 -19.66 9.69 -25.10
C ILE A 101 -19.70 10.80 -26.16
N MET A 102 -18.77 11.75 -26.13
CA MET A 102 -18.70 12.83 -27.11
C MET A 102 -18.38 12.32 -28.52
N ALA A 103 -17.47 11.34 -28.66
CA ALA A 103 -17.20 10.67 -29.93
C ALA A 103 -18.46 9.98 -30.47
N THR A 104 -19.18 9.27 -29.60
CA THR A 104 -20.46 8.62 -29.90
C THR A 104 -21.53 9.62 -30.33
N VAL A 105 -21.73 10.70 -29.59
CA VAL A 105 -22.70 11.76 -29.92
C VAL A 105 -22.35 12.42 -31.26
N ASN A 106 -21.08 12.71 -31.50
CA ASN A 106 -20.64 13.25 -32.78
C ASN A 106 -20.92 12.27 -33.92
N GLN A 107 -20.58 10.99 -33.76
CA GLN A 107 -20.82 9.99 -34.78
C GLN A 107 -22.31 9.79 -35.06
N LEU A 108 -23.18 9.86 -34.04
CA LEU A 108 -24.62 9.89 -34.25
C LEU A 108 -25.03 11.13 -35.03
N ALA A 109 -24.58 12.32 -34.62
CA ALA A 109 -24.95 13.57 -35.29
C ALA A 109 -24.53 13.57 -36.77
N THR A 110 -23.35 13.04 -37.10
CA THR A 110 -22.84 12.99 -38.47
C THR A 110 -23.53 11.90 -39.32
N ASN A 111 -23.89 10.75 -38.75
CA ASN A 111 -24.53 9.66 -39.50
C ASN A 111 -26.07 9.70 -39.47
N SER A 112 -26.68 10.52 -38.61
CA SER A 112 -28.13 10.73 -38.57
C SER A 112 -28.55 11.63 -39.73
N TYR A 113 -28.54 11.06 -40.94
CA TYR A 113 -29.21 11.48 -42.18
C TYR A 113 -29.68 12.95 -42.27
N GLY A 114 -28.94 13.76 -43.03
CA GLY A 114 -29.47 14.92 -43.79
C GLY A 114 -29.93 16.15 -43.01
N LEU A 115 -29.90 16.15 -41.68
CA LEU A 115 -30.40 17.28 -40.88
C LEU A 115 -29.41 18.44 -40.78
N VAL A 116 -28.11 18.18 -40.92
CA VAL A 116 -27.05 19.20 -40.91
C VAL A 116 -25.99 18.78 -41.93
N ASP A 117 -25.78 19.59 -42.97
CA ASP A 117 -24.68 19.39 -43.90
C ASP A 117 -23.36 19.75 -43.22
N LEU A 118 -22.74 18.75 -42.59
CA LEU A 118 -21.43 18.86 -41.95
C LEU A 118 -20.27 18.47 -42.89
N ALA A 119 -20.52 18.21 -44.18
CA ALA A 119 -19.47 17.77 -45.10
C ALA A 119 -18.34 18.82 -45.20
N GLY A 120 -18.66 20.11 -45.10
CA GLY A 120 -17.67 21.20 -45.05
C GLY A 120 -16.84 21.26 -43.76
N TYR A 121 -17.30 20.63 -42.67
CA TYR A 121 -16.64 20.66 -41.36
C TYR A 121 -15.88 19.37 -41.04
N GLU A 122 -15.94 18.35 -41.89
CA GLU A 122 -15.32 17.04 -41.64
C GLU A 122 -13.81 17.15 -41.32
N ASN A 123 -13.10 18.00 -42.06
CA ASN A 123 -11.67 18.26 -41.83
C ASN A 123 -11.42 18.97 -40.47
N THR A 124 -12.28 19.91 -40.09
CA THR A 124 -12.17 20.63 -38.81
C THR A 124 -12.45 19.69 -37.64
N VAL A 125 -13.51 18.87 -37.75
CA VAL A 125 -13.84 17.83 -36.77
C VAL A 125 -12.69 16.83 -36.63
N GLY A 126 -12.09 16.41 -37.76
CA GLY A 126 -10.92 15.55 -37.78
C GLY A 126 -9.72 16.12 -37.04
N LEU A 127 -9.38 17.38 -37.30
CA LEU A 127 -8.27 18.08 -36.62
C LEU A 127 -8.51 18.25 -35.12
N ILE A 128 -9.73 18.63 -34.73
CA ILE A 128 -10.10 18.76 -33.31
C ILE A 128 -10.04 17.38 -32.63
N ALA A 129 -10.59 16.35 -33.26
CA ALA A 129 -10.56 14.98 -32.75
C ALA A 129 -9.13 14.49 -32.54
N LEU A 130 -8.25 14.73 -33.51
CA LEU A 130 -6.83 14.39 -33.42
C LEU A 130 -6.13 15.15 -32.28
N THR A 131 -6.39 16.45 -32.15
CA THR A 131 -5.84 17.28 -31.08
C THR A 131 -6.29 16.79 -29.70
N VAL A 132 -7.59 16.55 -29.52
CA VAL A 132 -8.16 16.02 -28.28
C VAL A 132 -7.56 14.66 -27.94
N MET A 133 -7.38 13.79 -28.93
CA MET A 133 -6.79 12.47 -28.71
C MET A 133 -5.33 12.51 -28.26
N ILE A 134 -4.53 13.42 -28.83
CA ILE A 134 -3.16 13.63 -28.38
C ILE A 134 -3.15 14.12 -26.93
N LEU A 135 -4.02 15.08 -26.57
CA LEU A 135 -4.12 15.60 -25.21
C LEU A 135 -4.55 14.52 -24.20
N ILE A 136 -5.56 13.72 -24.54
CA ILE A 136 -6.01 12.59 -23.70
C ILE A 136 -4.89 11.57 -23.54
N THR A 137 -4.14 11.28 -24.60
CA THR A 137 -2.99 10.37 -24.55
C THR A 137 -1.89 10.89 -23.63
N ALA A 138 -1.53 12.16 -23.75
CA ALA A 138 -0.56 12.80 -22.87
C ALA A 138 -1.03 12.78 -21.41
N ALA A 139 -2.31 13.05 -21.17
CA ALA A 139 -2.91 12.95 -19.84
C ALA A 139 -2.82 11.54 -19.26
N HIS A 140 -3.03 10.49 -20.08
CA HIS A 140 -2.88 9.09 -19.64
C HIS A 140 -1.44 8.78 -19.20
N ILE A 141 -0.45 9.26 -19.94
CA ILE A 141 0.98 9.06 -19.62
C ILE A 141 1.35 9.83 -18.35
N ILE A 142 0.91 11.09 -18.22
CA ILE A 142 1.19 11.88 -17.01
C ILE A 142 0.51 11.26 -15.80
N ALA A 143 -0.75 10.83 -15.93
CA ALA A 143 -1.49 10.21 -14.84
C ALA A 143 -0.87 8.88 -14.42
N SER A 144 -0.40 8.05 -15.35
CA SER A 144 0.29 6.80 -15.00
C SER A 144 1.60 7.07 -14.26
N ALA A 145 2.39 8.05 -14.70
CA ALA A 145 3.60 8.47 -14.00
C ALA A 145 3.32 9.02 -12.60
N LEU A 146 2.30 9.87 -12.46
CA LEU A 146 1.87 10.40 -11.15
C LEU A 146 1.32 9.30 -10.24
N PHE A 147 0.62 8.31 -10.79
CA PHE A 147 0.08 7.20 -10.02
C PHE A 147 1.20 6.41 -9.32
N VAL A 148 2.31 6.16 -10.03
CA VAL A 148 3.53 5.54 -9.47
C VAL A 148 4.16 6.44 -8.41
N TYR A 149 4.25 7.75 -8.64
CA TYR A 149 4.83 8.67 -7.66
C TYR A 149 4.00 8.79 -6.37
N TYR A 150 2.68 8.63 -6.48
CA TYR A 150 1.77 8.64 -5.33
C TYR A 150 1.64 7.29 -4.64
N ASP A 151 2.40 6.27 -5.03
CA ASP A 151 2.39 4.96 -4.38
C ASP A 151 2.94 5.09 -2.95
N PRO A 152 2.08 4.92 -1.92
CA PRO A 152 2.51 5.05 -0.54
C PRO A 152 3.41 3.89 -0.12
N ASP A 153 3.44 2.76 -0.83
CA ASP A 153 4.19 1.59 -0.36
C ASP A 153 5.70 1.81 -0.34
N GLU A 154 6.31 2.46 -1.34
CA GLU A 154 7.75 2.76 -1.27
C GLU A 154 8.05 3.81 -0.19
N ASN A 155 7.23 4.86 -0.05
CA ASN A 155 7.49 5.92 0.92
C ASN A 155 7.17 5.52 2.37
N MET A 156 6.15 4.69 2.57
CA MET A 156 5.74 4.19 3.89
C MET A 156 6.61 3.02 4.32
N VAL A 157 7.07 2.14 3.42
CA VAL A 157 8.09 1.14 3.74
C VAL A 157 9.42 1.82 4.07
N ASN A 158 9.82 2.85 3.34
CA ASN A 158 11.02 3.62 3.70
C ASN A 158 10.86 4.32 5.05
N TYR A 159 9.69 4.90 5.34
CA TYR A 159 9.40 5.51 6.64
C TYR A 159 9.34 4.50 7.80
N ILE A 160 8.75 3.32 7.57
CA ILE A 160 8.68 2.23 8.56
C ILE A 160 10.07 1.60 8.76
N MET A 161 10.88 1.46 7.70
CA MET A 161 12.26 0.97 7.78
C MET A 161 13.15 1.97 8.51
N ASP A 162 13.00 3.27 8.27
CA ASP A 162 13.71 4.32 9.02
C ASP A 162 13.28 4.32 10.49
N GLN A 163 11.98 4.24 10.80
CA GLN A 163 11.51 4.11 12.18
C GLN A 163 11.96 2.81 12.85
N ALA A 164 11.98 1.69 12.12
CA ALA A 164 12.44 0.41 12.63
C ALA A 164 13.95 0.43 12.89
N ALA A 165 14.73 1.12 12.05
CA ALA A 165 16.17 1.31 12.26
C ALA A 165 16.44 2.14 13.53
N ASP A 166 15.71 3.24 13.72
CA ASP A 166 15.81 4.06 14.94
C ASP A 166 15.43 3.27 16.20
N ILE A 167 14.31 2.55 16.17
CA ILE A 167 13.86 1.73 17.31
C ILE A 167 14.86 0.60 17.60
N MET A 168 15.41 -0.06 16.58
CA MET A 168 16.44 -1.09 16.79
C MET A 168 17.73 -0.52 17.37
N GLN A 169 18.10 0.71 17.01
CA GLN A 169 19.25 1.38 17.58
C GLN A 169 19.06 1.71 19.06
N ASP A 170 17.89 2.20 19.44
CA ASP A 170 17.52 2.47 20.84
C ASP A 170 17.48 1.19 21.69
N VAL A 171 16.86 0.12 21.17
CA VAL A 171 16.82 -1.18 21.86
C VAL A 171 18.24 -1.76 22.02
N ARG A 172 19.10 -1.62 21.00
CA ARG A 172 20.49 -2.08 21.08
C ARG A 172 21.30 -1.30 22.11
N ALA A 173 21.07 0.01 22.22
CA ALA A 173 21.70 0.85 23.23
C ALA A 173 21.25 0.47 24.65
N ASP A 174 19.95 0.25 24.87
CA ASP A 174 19.43 -0.16 26.18
C ASP A 174 19.94 -1.56 26.58
N VAL A 175 19.95 -2.52 25.66
CA VAL A 175 20.49 -3.87 25.93
C VAL A 175 21.99 -3.83 26.24
N ALA A 176 22.76 -3.00 25.53
CA ALA A 176 24.19 -2.83 25.80
C ALA A 176 24.43 -2.21 27.19
N ALA A 177 23.63 -1.22 27.59
CA ALA A 177 23.70 -0.60 28.92
C ALA A 177 23.40 -1.62 30.02
N ARG A 178 22.32 -2.40 29.87
CA ARG A 178 21.94 -3.46 30.82
C ARG A 178 22.99 -4.57 30.91
N MET A 179 23.62 -4.96 29.79
CA MET A 179 24.70 -5.95 29.81
C MET A 179 25.93 -5.43 30.54
N GLN A 180 26.28 -4.15 30.38
CA GLN A 180 27.39 -3.56 31.14
C GLN A 180 27.09 -3.50 32.64
N GLU A 181 25.86 -3.16 33.01
CA GLU A 181 25.44 -3.12 34.41
C GLU A 181 25.42 -4.51 35.04
N ASN A 182 24.84 -5.50 34.36
CA ASN A 182 24.89 -6.90 34.78
C ASN A 182 26.34 -7.39 34.91
N LYS A 183 27.22 -7.06 33.95
CA LYS A 183 28.64 -7.41 34.04
C LYS A 183 29.31 -6.81 35.27
N LYS A 184 29.01 -5.55 35.61
CA LYS A 184 29.51 -4.92 36.86
C LYS A 184 29.01 -5.68 38.09
N GLN A 185 27.74 -6.03 38.14
CA GLN A 185 27.17 -6.81 39.26
C GLN A 185 27.82 -8.19 39.39
N TYR A 186 28.04 -8.91 38.29
CA TYR A 186 28.73 -10.21 38.31
C TYR A 186 30.18 -10.08 38.76
N VAL A 187 30.91 -9.07 38.30
CA VAL A 187 32.29 -8.81 38.74
C VAL A 187 32.33 -8.46 40.23
N GLU A 188 31.37 -7.69 40.75
CA GLU A 188 31.28 -7.37 42.17
C GLU A 188 30.96 -8.62 43.02
N LEU A 189 30.05 -9.48 42.54
CA LEU A 189 29.73 -10.75 43.19
C LEU A 189 30.94 -11.69 43.24
N LEU A 190 31.67 -11.81 42.13
CA LEU A 190 32.91 -12.59 42.04
C LEU A 190 34.01 -12.00 42.94
N ALA A 191 34.14 -10.68 43.02
CA ALA A 191 35.08 -10.03 43.92
C ALA A 191 34.72 -10.29 45.40
N ARG A 192 33.43 -10.24 45.76
CA ARG A 192 32.97 -10.59 47.12
C ARG A 192 33.17 -12.06 47.46
N GLN A 193 32.92 -12.97 46.52
CA GLN A 193 33.17 -14.40 46.73
C GLN A 193 34.67 -14.71 46.84
N GLY A 194 35.49 -14.11 45.97
CA GLY A 194 36.95 -14.21 46.04
C GLY A 194 37.47 -13.70 47.38
N HIS A 195 36.99 -12.55 47.85
CA HIS A 195 37.39 -11.99 49.15
C HIS A 195 37.03 -12.91 50.33
N LYS A 196 35.84 -13.54 50.29
CA LYS A 196 35.47 -14.56 51.29
C LYS A 196 36.40 -15.76 51.26
N TYR A 197 36.74 -16.26 50.07
CA TYR A 197 37.62 -17.42 49.92
C TYR A 197 39.06 -17.12 50.36
N THR A 198 39.56 -15.91 50.09
CA THR A 198 40.88 -15.48 50.58
C THR A 198 40.89 -15.31 52.11
N LEU A 199 39.83 -14.77 52.71
CA LEU A 199 39.69 -14.71 54.18
C LEU A 199 39.65 -16.11 54.82
N ASP A 200 38.96 -17.06 54.17
CA ASP A 200 38.85 -18.45 54.61
C ASP A 200 40.21 -19.19 54.53
N ILE A 201 40.95 -19.02 53.43
CA ILE A 201 42.31 -19.58 53.27
C ILE A 201 43.32 -18.95 54.24
N MET A 202 43.18 -17.65 54.54
CA MET A 202 44.05 -16.97 55.50
C MET A 202 43.68 -17.29 56.96
N GLY A 203 42.63 -18.08 57.21
CA GLY A 203 42.20 -18.46 58.55
C GLY A 203 41.75 -17.27 59.40
N ILE A 204 41.21 -16.22 58.76
CA ILE A 204 40.72 -15.02 59.43
C ILE A 204 39.20 -15.02 59.36
N THR A 205 38.56 -15.28 60.50
CA THR A 205 37.11 -15.09 60.70
C THR A 205 36.68 -13.65 60.44
N HIS A 206 35.44 -13.47 60.00
CA HIS A 206 34.88 -12.17 59.58
C HIS A 206 34.86 -11.09 60.69
N ASP A 207 35.15 -11.43 61.96
CA ASP A 207 35.28 -10.49 63.09
C ASP A 207 36.73 -10.11 63.44
N GLY A 208 37.73 -10.65 62.72
CA GLY A 208 39.14 -10.39 62.95
C GLY A 208 39.77 -11.12 64.14
N SER A 209 39.05 -12.04 64.80
CA SER A 209 39.56 -12.78 65.95
C SER A 209 39.62 -14.30 65.72
N LYS A 210 40.85 -14.82 65.85
CA LYS A 210 41.35 -16.22 65.81
C LYS A 210 41.95 -16.74 64.49
N LEU A 211 43.25 -16.98 64.58
CA LEU A 211 44.01 -17.97 63.81
C LEU A 211 43.61 -19.38 64.28
N ILE A 212 43.15 -20.24 63.36
CA ILE A 212 42.99 -21.68 63.62
C ILE A 212 44.34 -22.35 63.35
N GLY A 213 45.03 -22.71 64.43
CA GLY A 213 46.17 -23.60 64.40
C GLY A 213 45.75 -25.04 64.65
N ASP A 214 46.32 -25.92 63.82
CA ASP A 214 46.73 -27.31 64.08
C ASP A 214 45.66 -28.38 64.38
N GLY A 215 45.60 -29.40 63.52
CA GLY A 215 44.84 -30.64 63.81
C GLY A 215 44.42 -31.48 62.59
N GLN A 216 45.38 -32.21 62.02
CA GLN A 216 45.30 -33.59 61.48
C GLN A 216 44.14 -34.08 60.56
N ASP A 217 44.59 -34.60 59.40
CA ASP A 217 44.31 -35.91 58.78
C ASP A 217 43.00 -36.22 58.01
N THR A 218 43.15 -36.17 56.68
CA THR A 218 42.78 -37.17 55.64
C THR A 218 41.50 -38.02 55.75
N HIS A 219 40.55 -37.87 54.81
CA HIS A 219 40.33 -38.80 53.68
C HIS A 219 39.07 -38.45 52.82
N SER A 220 39.30 -38.33 51.50
CA SER A 220 38.45 -38.67 50.34
C SER A 220 37.01 -39.18 50.54
N SER A 221 36.03 -38.48 49.95
CA SER A 221 35.17 -38.99 48.84
C SER A 221 34.06 -37.98 48.50
N ASN A 222 34.21 -37.23 47.40
CA ASN A 222 33.13 -36.41 46.83
C ASN A 222 32.44 -37.20 45.71
N ALA A 223 31.23 -37.68 45.97
CA ALA A 223 30.25 -37.97 44.93
C ALA A 223 29.45 -36.68 44.63
N PRO A 224 29.11 -36.37 43.36
CA PRO A 224 28.28 -35.22 43.05
C PRO A 224 26.85 -35.49 43.50
N GLN A 225 26.35 -34.73 44.48
CA GLN A 225 24.92 -34.66 44.75
C GLN A 225 24.28 -33.74 43.71
N ASP A 226 23.38 -34.33 42.92
CA ASP A 226 22.39 -33.63 42.10
C ASP A 226 21.61 -32.63 42.96
N ILE A 227 21.94 -31.35 42.82
CA ILE A 227 21.08 -30.27 43.29
C ILE A 227 20.08 -30.00 42.17
N ALA A 228 18.94 -30.68 42.26
CA ALA A 228 17.74 -30.27 41.55
C ALA A 228 17.36 -28.86 42.03
N THR A 229 17.56 -27.87 41.17
CA THR A 229 17.01 -26.53 41.36
C THR A 229 15.48 -26.58 41.25
N PRO A 230 14.72 -26.03 42.21
CA PRO A 230 13.30 -25.81 42.01
C PRO A 230 13.13 -24.73 40.94
N VAL A 231 12.52 -25.09 39.81
CA VAL A 231 12.01 -24.15 38.82
C VAL A 231 10.91 -23.33 39.49
N THR A 232 11.22 -22.09 39.86
CA THR A 232 10.20 -21.12 40.25
C THR A 232 9.38 -20.73 39.01
N PRO A 233 8.04 -20.67 39.11
CA PRO A 233 7.22 -20.20 37.99
C PRO A 233 7.53 -18.73 37.74
N PHE A 234 7.73 -18.37 36.47
CA PHE A 234 7.78 -16.98 36.02
C PHE A 234 6.54 -16.23 36.54
N PRO A 235 6.70 -15.04 37.16
CA PRO A 235 5.58 -14.17 37.40
C PRO A 235 5.01 -13.73 36.05
N ASN A 236 3.70 -13.92 35.90
CA ASN A 236 2.92 -13.45 34.78
C ASN A 236 3.02 -11.92 34.73
N GLY A 237 3.97 -11.41 33.94
CA GLY A 237 4.12 -9.98 33.71
C GLY A 237 2.94 -9.48 32.90
N SER A 238 1.98 -8.87 33.56
CA SER A 238 1.06 -7.93 32.94
C SER A 238 1.89 -6.87 32.22
N GLY A 239 1.89 -6.92 30.89
CA GLY A 239 2.57 -5.94 30.05
C GLY A 239 2.09 -4.52 30.37
N PRO A 240 2.90 -3.50 30.06
CA PRO A 240 2.52 -2.11 30.26
C PRO A 240 1.22 -1.82 29.50
N SER A 241 0.20 -1.39 30.23
CA SER A 241 -1.02 -0.83 29.67
C SER A 241 -0.65 0.43 28.90
N ILE A 242 -0.62 0.33 27.56
CA ILE A 242 -0.47 1.48 26.69
C ILE A 242 -1.65 2.40 26.96
N ALA A 243 -1.36 3.55 27.58
CA ALA A 243 -2.32 4.62 27.77
C ALA A 243 -2.81 5.07 26.39
N ARG A 244 -4.12 4.95 26.16
CA ARG A 244 -4.80 5.56 25.01
C ARG A 244 -4.61 7.08 25.10
N PRO A 245 -4.09 7.74 24.06
CA PRO A 245 -4.10 9.20 24.03
C PRO A 245 -5.54 9.71 23.96
N ASP A 246 -5.83 10.69 24.79
CA ASP A 246 -7.12 11.37 24.92
C ASP A 246 -7.62 11.89 23.56
N ASP A 247 -8.82 11.45 23.17
CA ASP A 247 -9.65 12.07 22.15
C ASP A 247 -10.22 13.40 22.68
N SER A 248 -9.41 14.46 22.75
CA SER A 248 -9.93 15.78 23.09
C SER A 248 -9.19 16.94 22.43
N VAL A 249 -9.21 17.03 21.10
CA VAL A 249 -9.12 18.33 20.41
C VAL A 249 -10.01 18.32 19.16
N ARG A 250 -11.24 18.85 19.29
CA ARG A 250 -11.98 19.40 18.15
C ARG A 250 -11.68 20.90 18.09
N PRO A 251 -11.09 21.42 17.01
CA PRO A 251 -11.13 22.84 16.74
C PRO A 251 -12.53 23.23 16.22
N SER A 252 -13.03 24.31 16.81
CA SER A 252 -14.19 25.12 16.38
C SER A 252 -14.00 25.73 15.00
#